data_AF-A0A969IE04-F1
#
_entry.id   AF-A0A969IE04-F1
#
_cell.length_a   1.000
_cell.length_b   1.000
_cell.length_c   1.000
_cell.angle_alpha   90.00
_cell.angle_beta   90.00
_cell.angle_gamma   90.00
#
_symmetry.space_group_name_H-M   'P 1'
#
loop_
_entity.id
_entity.type
_entity.pdbx_description
1 polymer ?
#
loop_
_entity_poly.entity_id
_entity_poly.type
_entity_poly.pdbx_seq_one_letter_code
_entity_poly.pdbx_strand_id
1 'polypeptide(L)'
;MFDRYAYPVSNEVFMLWDDDPTGWAPQNHCCEPNTGFDGLNVIALRNISKGEELTLDYANLLDETAQPFECRCGAANCRGLVTGTPNNSVNKREKQNKVFNGR
;
A
#
# COMPACT_ATOMS: atom_id res chain seq x y z
N MET A 1 -15.76 3.34 8.02
CA MET A 1 -15.79 2.77 6.64
C MET A 1 -14.69 3.41 5.81
N PHE A 2 -14.61 4.75 5.78
CA PHE A 2 -13.52 5.51 5.16
C PHE A 2 -12.12 5.08 5.63
N ASP A 3 -11.84 5.08 6.94
CA ASP A 3 -10.48 4.81 7.48
C ASP A 3 -9.93 3.42 7.15
N ARG A 4 -10.80 2.48 6.77
CA ARG A 4 -10.39 1.12 6.43
C ARG A 4 -9.98 1.00 4.96
N TYR A 5 -10.53 1.87 4.12
CA TYR A 5 -10.63 1.67 2.67
C TYR A 5 -10.08 2.85 1.85
N ALA A 6 -9.91 4.00 2.50
CA ALA A 6 -9.26 5.17 1.96
C ALA A 6 -7.74 5.04 2.08
N TYR A 7 -7.03 5.17 0.97
CA TYR A 7 -5.58 5.16 0.98
C TYR A 7 -5.05 6.59 1.23
N PRO A 8 -4.32 6.85 2.33
CA PRO A 8 -3.84 8.19 2.63
C PRO A 8 -2.71 8.59 1.67
N VAL A 9 -2.99 9.54 0.77
CA VAL A 9 -2.00 10.17 -0.10
C VAL A 9 -1.38 11.40 0.54
N SER A 10 -2.01 11.98 1.55
CA SER A 10 -1.40 12.97 2.42
C SER A 10 -2.22 13.05 3.71
N ASN A 11 -1.90 14.01 4.58
CA ASN A 11 -2.73 14.30 5.75
C ASN A 11 -4.13 14.83 5.37
N GLU A 12 -4.31 15.31 4.14
CA GLU A 12 -5.53 15.98 3.68
C GLU A 12 -6.14 15.33 2.43
N VAL A 13 -5.41 14.44 1.76
CA VAL A 13 -5.81 13.80 0.51
C VAL A 13 -5.84 12.30 0.69
N PHE A 14 -6.98 11.70 0.35
CA PHE A 14 -7.18 10.27 0.38
C PHE A 14 -7.61 9.80 -1.01
N MET A 15 -7.07 8.66 -1.43
CA MET A 15 -7.51 7.97 -2.62
C MET A 15 -8.60 6.95 -2.25
N LEU A 16 -9.71 7.08 -2.95
CA LEU A 16 -10.75 6.07 -3.05
C LEU A 16 -10.80 5.67 -4.53
N TRP A 17 -10.93 4.38 -4.79
CA TRP A 17 -10.93 3.86 -6.15
C TRP A 17 -12.35 3.71 -6.74
N ASP A 18 -13.38 4.05 -5.96
CA ASP A 18 -14.77 4.08 -6.41
C ASP A 18 -15.56 5.12 -5.60
N ASP A 19 -16.54 5.76 -6.24
CA ASP A 19 -17.51 6.65 -5.60
C ASP A 19 -18.57 5.84 -4.83
N ASP A 20 -18.83 4.60 -5.26
CA ASP A 20 -19.62 3.60 -4.55
C ASP A 20 -18.69 2.68 -3.73
N PRO A 21 -18.68 2.77 -2.39
CA PRO A 21 -17.86 1.91 -1.54
C PRO A 21 -18.11 0.41 -1.72
N THR A 22 -19.22 0.01 -2.36
CA THR A 22 -19.58 -1.37 -2.64
C THR A 22 -19.02 -1.88 -3.98
N GLY A 23 -18.65 -0.98 -4.90
CA GLY A 23 -17.92 -1.29 -6.14
C GLY A 23 -16.42 -1.53 -5.93
N TRP A 24 -15.97 -1.35 -4.70
CA TRP A 24 -14.56 -1.33 -4.35
C TRP A 24 -13.90 -2.72 -4.44
N ALA A 25 -12.79 -2.79 -5.16
CA ALA A 25 -11.91 -3.96 -5.24
C ALA A 25 -10.54 -3.67 -4.56
N PRO A 26 -10.46 -3.68 -3.22
CA PRO A 26 -9.17 -3.58 -2.55
C PRO A 26 -8.28 -4.76 -2.87
N GLN A 27 -7.02 -4.47 -3.19
CA GLN A 27 -5.98 -5.48 -3.22
C GLN A 27 -5.59 -5.82 -1.78
N ASN A 28 -5.64 -7.10 -1.40
CA ASN A 28 -5.23 -7.53 -0.08
C ASN A 28 -3.72 -7.40 0.15
N HIS A 29 -3.33 -7.47 1.41
CA HIS A 29 -1.93 -7.50 1.78
C HIS A 29 -1.28 -8.88 1.55
N CYS A 30 -0.07 -8.89 0.99
CA CYS A 30 0.87 -10.00 1.11
C CYS A 30 2.26 -9.46 1.48
N CYS A 31 2.99 -10.18 2.35
CA CYS A 31 4.38 -9.82 2.70
C CYS A 31 5.35 -10.05 1.53
N GLU A 32 4.98 -10.89 0.57
CA GLU A 32 5.66 -11.09 -0.72
C GLU A 32 4.67 -10.76 -1.85
N PRO A 33 4.38 -9.47 -2.08
CA PRO A 33 3.34 -9.05 -3.02
C PRO A 33 3.74 -9.31 -4.47
N ASN A 34 2.74 -9.39 -5.35
CA ASN A 34 2.96 -9.46 -6.81
C ASN A 34 2.71 -8.12 -7.52
N THR A 35 2.21 -7.12 -6.82
CA THR A 35 2.04 -5.76 -7.33
C THR A 35 2.64 -4.70 -6.40
N GLY A 36 2.90 -3.52 -6.96
CA GLY A 36 3.36 -2.34 -6.24
C GLY A 36 2.89 -1.06 -6.92
N PHE A 37 3.10 0.09 -6.27
CA PHE A 37 2.77 1.38 -6.86
C PHE A 37 3.98 2.02 -7.53
N ASP A 38 3.76 2.54 -8.74
CA ASP A 38 4.64 3.51 -9.41
C ASP A 38 3.82 4.78 -9.69
N GLY A 39 4.04 5.81 -8.87
CA GLY A 39 3.13 6.94 -8.77
C GLY A 39 1.73 6.48 -8.36
N LEU A 40 0.74 6.71 -9.23
CA LEU A 40 -0.66 6.26 -9.03
C LEU A 40 -0.98 4.96 -9.77
N ASN A 41 -0.03 4.40 -10.51
CA ASN A 41 -0.24 3.16 -11.25
C ASN A 41 0.08 1.96 -10.37
N VAL A 42 -0.74 0.91 -10.46
CA VAL A 42 -0.40 -0.41 -9.93
C VAL A 42 0.35 -1.18 -11.01
N ILE A 43 1.59 -1.58 -10.72
CA ILE A 43 2.45 -2.34 -11.63
C ILE A 43 2.70 -3.74 -11.09
N ALA A 44 2.93 -4.69 -11.99
CA ALA A 44 3.36 -6.03 -11.61
C ALA A 44 4.84 -6.04 -11.23
N LEU A 45 5.19 -6.70 -10.13
CA LEU A 45 6.58 -6.88 -9.68
C LEU A 45 7.23 -8.16 -10.21
N ARG A 46 6.40 -9.07 -10.74
CA ARG A 46 6.77 -10.33 -11.38
C ARG A 46 5.67 -10.78 -12.34
N ASN A 47 5.91 -11.83 -13.10
CA ASN A 47 4.84 -12.48 -13.87
C ASN A 47 3.72 -12.98 -12.92
N ILE A 48 2.48 -12.73 -13.31
CA ILE A 48 1.27 -13.06 -12.54
C ILE A 48 0.43 -14.04 -13.36
N SER A 49 0.05 -15.15 -12.74
CA SER A 49 -0.75 -16.17 -13.43
C SER A 49 -2.23 -15.76 -13.47
N LYS A 50 -2.95 -16.23 -14.49
CA LYS A 50 -4.41 -16.00 -14.57
C LYS A 50 -5.10 -16.58 -13.32
N GLY A 51 -5.87 -15.75 -12.63
CA GLY A 51 -6.60 -16.13 -11.41
C GLY A 51 -5.77 -16.03 -10.13
N GLU A 52 -4.50 -15.65 -10.20
CA GLU A 52 -3.72 -15.30 -9.02
C GLU A 52 -4.23 -13.98 -8.41
N GLU A 53 -4.36 -13.93 -7.09
CA GLU A 53 -4.80 -12.72 -6.40
C GLU A 53 -3.74 -11.61 -6.51
N LEU A 54 -4.16 -10.40 -6.87
CA LEU A 54 -3.28 -9.23 -6.86
C LEU A 54 -3.14 -8.69 -5.45
N THR A 55 -1.91 -8.61 -4.96
CA THR A 55 -1.62 -8.24 -3.57
C THR A 55 -0.57 -7.13 -3.47
N LEU A 56 -0.64 -6.36 -2.39
CA LEU A 56 0.25 -5.24 -2.08
C LEU A 56 0.98 -5.45 -0.74
N ASP A 57 2.12 -4.79 -0.55
CA ASP A 57 2.74 -4.70 0.77
C ASP A 57 2.30 -3.42 1.48
N TYR A 58 1.37 -3.55 2.44
CA TYR A 58 0.82 -2.40 3.15
C TYR A 58 1.87 -1.69 4.01
N ALA A 59 2.91 -2.37 4.47
CA ALA A 59 3.97 -1.74 5.26
C ALA A 59 4.74 -0.69 4.43
N ASN A 60 4.93 -0.95 3.14
CA ASN A 60 5.56 -0.01 2.20
C ASN A 60 4.66 1.15 1.82
N LEU A 61 3.36 1.02 2.05
CA LEU A 61 2.38 2.00 1.64
C LEU A 61 1.98 2.92 2.79
N LEU A 62 1.92 2.40 4.00
CA LEU A 62 1.45 3.09 5.19
C LEU A 62 2.62 3.52 6.09
N ASP A 63 2.36 4.48 6.97
CA ASP A 63 3.33 5.01 7.93
C ASP A 63 3.06 4.56 9.37
N GLU A 64 3.86 5.04 10.32
CA GLU A 64 3.75 4.72 11.74
C GLU A 64 2.37 4.98 12.37
N THR A 65 1.49 5.75 11.71
CA THR A 65 0.14 6.04 12.20
C THR A 65 -0.88 4.96 11.85
N ALA A 66 -0.55 4.05 10.93
CA ALA A 66 -1.43 2.97 10.55
C ALA A 66 -1.67 1.98 11.69
N GLN A 67 -2.93 1.60 11.87
CA GLN A 67 -3.29 0.57 12.84
C GLN A 67 -2.64 -0.77 12.45
N PRO A 68 -1.85 -1.39 13.34
CA PRO A 68 -1.27 -2.69 13.08
C PRO A 68 -2.35 -3.76 12.88
N PHE A 69 -2.02 -4.80 12.11
CA PHE A 69 -2.90 -5.95 11.94
C PHE A 69 -2.14 -7.27 11.85
N GLU A 70 -2.78 -8.33 12.34
CA GLU A 70 -2.29 -9.71 12.22
C GLU A 70 -2.42 -10.18 10.76
N CYS A 71 -1.30 -10.62 10.19
CA CYS A 71 -1.17 -11.06 8.81
C CYS A 71 -1.13 -12.58 8.72
N ARG A 72 -1.90 -13.11 7.78
CA ARG A 72 -1.97 -14.54 7.46
C ARG A 72 -1.85 -14.79 5.95
N CYS A 73 -1.07 -13.96 5.25
CA CYS A 73 -0.99 -13.98 3.79
C CYS A 73 -0.39 -15.25 3.19
N GLY A 74 0.27 -16.09 3.99
CA GLY A 74 0.83 -17.38 3.54
C GLY A 74 2.19 -17.29 2.84
N ALA A 75 2.78 -16.08 2.70
CA ALA A 75 4.14 -15.92 2.20
C ALA A 75 5.17 -16.64 3.10
N ALA A 76 6.26 -17.14 2.51
CA ALA A 76 7.30 -17.86 3.25
C ALA A 76 7.92 -16.99 4.36
N ASN A 77 8.12 -15.70 4.06
CA ASN A 77 8.62 -14.70 5.00
C ASN A 77 7.50 -13.79 5.55
N CYS A 78 6.33 -14.37 5.87
CA CYS A 78 5.23 -13.61 6.48
C CYS A 78 5.69 -12.95 7.79
N ARG A 79 5.40 -11.65 7.95
CA ARG A 79 5.82 -10.86 9.13
C ARG A 79 5.01 -11.20 10.39
N GLY A 80 3.88 -11.87 10.26
CA GLY A 80 2.94 -12.15 11.37
C GLY A 80 2.16 -10.92 11.80
N LEU A 81 2.84 -9.84 12.19
CA LEU A 81 2.24 -8.54 12.47
C LEU A 81 2.72 -7.52 11.44
N VAL A 82 1.78 -6.82 10.81
CA VAL A 82 2.08 -5.74 9.87
C VAL A 82 1.85 -4.41 10.57
N THR A 83 2.89 -3.58 10.57
CA THR A 83 2.88 -2.19 11.01
C THR A 83 3.25 -1.31 9.82
N GLY A 84 2.85 -0.03 9.83
CA GLY A 84 3.37 0.90 8.83
C GLY A 84 4.85 1.22 9.04
N THR A 85 5.49 1.79 8.02
CA THR A 85 6.92 2.08 8.01
C THR A 85 7.18 3.47 8.59
N PRO A 86 8.14 3.63 9.53
CA PRO A 86 8.48 4.94 10.07
C PRO A 86 8.89 5.93 8.98
N ASN A 87 8.37 7.15 9.06
CA ASN A 87 8.63 8.25 8.12
C ASN A 87 8.15 8.00 6.68
N ASN A 88 7.21 7.07 6.48
CA ASN A 88 6.73 6.68 5.16
C ASN A 88 5.46 7.43 4.70
N SER A 89 5.12 8.54 5.35
CA SER A 89 3.99 9.36 4.88
C SER A 89 4.32 9.91 3.49
N VAL A 90 3.33 9.99 2.60
CA VAL A 90 3.56 10.57 1.25
C VAL A 90 4.12 11.99 1.34
N ASN A 91 3.65 12.79 2.30
CA ASN A 91 4.19 14.12 2.57
C ASN A 91 5.71 14.11 2.85
N LYS A 92 6.22 13.07 3.53
CA LYS A 92 7.64 12.87 3.78
C LYS A 92 8.36 12.29 2.54
N ARG A 93 7.76 11.32 1.83
CA ARG A 93 8.30 10.74 0.58
C ARG A 93 8.51 11.80 -0.52
N GLU A 94 7.54 12.68 -0.73
CA GLU A 94 7.62 13.78 -1.70
C GLU A 94 8.74 14.78 -1.38
N LYS A 95 8.95 15.08 -0.08
CA LYS A 95 10.05 15.95 0.35
C LYS A 95 11.42 15.30 0.12
N GLN A 96 11.56 13.99 0.34
CA GLN A 96 12.80 13.27 0.08
C GLN A 96 13.11 13.13 -1.42
N ASN A 97 12.10 12.89 -2.26
CA ASN A 97 12.29 12.82 -3.72
C ASN A 97 12.71 14.18 -4.32
N LYS A 98 12.20 15.30 -3.79
CA LYS A 98 12.65 16.65 -4.19
C LYS A 98 14.09 16.95 -3.81
N VAL A 99 14.59 16.37 -2.71
CA VAL A 99 16.00 16.51 -2.30
C VAL A 99 16.92 15.68 -3.20
N PHE A 100 16.45 14.55 -3.72
CA PHE A 100 17.23 13.68 -4.61
C PHE A 100 17.31 14.20 -6.05
N ASN A 101 16.23 14.76 -6.60
CA ASN A 101 16.19 15.30 -7.98
C ASN A 101 16.77 16.71 -8.12
N GLY A 102 17.38 17.26 -7.06
CA GLY A 102 18.05 18.55 -7.04
C GLY A 102 19.58 18.48 -7.15
N ARG A 103 20.14 17.35 -7.59
CA ARG A 103 21.57 17.18 -7.91
C ARG A 103 21.76 16.73 -9.35
#